data_AF-A0A1B3LS88-F1
#
_entry.id   AF-A0A1B3LS88-F1
#
_cell.length_a   1.000
_cell.length_b   1.000
_cell.length_c   1.000
_cell.angle_alpha   90.00
_cell.angle_beta   90.00
_cell.angle_gamma   90.00
#
_symmetry.space_group_name_H-M   'P 1'
#
loop_
_entity.id
_entity.type
_entity.pdbx_description
1 polymer ?
#
loop_
_entity_poly.entity_id
_entity_poly.type
_entity_poly.pdbx_seq_one_letter_code
_entity_poly.pdbx_strand_id
1 'polypeptide(L)'
;MKSILWMGDSLKAMSAFPPDAKREAGYQLWAVQQGGDPSDWKPMSGIGAGVREIRIRTESAYRVVYVAKFEEAVYVARLHQEDTAHVEGRYRSGGAPLPRSAGND
;
A
#
# COMPACT_ATOMS: atom_id res chain seq x y z
N MET A 1 17.51 -6.73 -15.41
CA MET A 1 16.41 -5.86 -14.95
C MET A 1 15.12 -6.35 -15.56
N LYS A 2 14.12 -6.71 -14.74
CA LYS A 2 12.81 -7.20 -15.19
C LYS A 2 11.94 -6.04 -15.70
N SER A 3 11.14 -6.29 -16.72
CA SER A 3 10.15 -5.30 -17.18
C SER A 3 8.97 -5.19 -16.19
N ILE A 4 8.35 -4.01 -16.11
CA ILE A 4 7.08 -3.85 -15.38
C ILE A 4 5.93 -3.98 -16.38
N LEU A 5 4.99 -4.87 -16.07
CA LEU A 5 3.74 -5.01 -16.80
C LEU A 5 2.58 -4.52 -15.93
N TRP A 6 1.93 -3.45 -16.38
CA TRP A 6 0.79 -2.85 -15.70
C TRP A 6 -0.50 -3.56 -16.12
N MET A 7 -1.23 -4.09 -15.16
CA MET A 7 -2.50 -4.79 -15.41
C MET A 7 -3.68 -3.86 -15.17
N GLY A 8 -4.66 -3.87 -16.08
CA GLY A 8 -5.87 -3.05 -15.97
C GLY A 8 -5.56 -1.56 -15.80
N ASP A 9 -6.25 -0.90 -14.87
CA ASP A 9 -6.09 0.53 -14.59
C ASP A 9 -4.92 0.87 -13.67
N SER A 10 -4.03 -0.08 -13.35
CA SER A 10 -2.95 0.13 -12.39
C SER A 10 -1.99 1.26 -12.79
N LEU A 11 -1.66 1.41 -14.08
CA LEU A 11 -0.83 2.52 -14.56
C LEU A 11 -1.54 3.87 -14.40
N LYS A 12 -2.85 3.91 -14.63
CA LYS A 12 -3.66 5.11 -14.44
C LYS A 12 -3.73 5.49 -12.96
N ALA A 13 -3.92 4.51 -12.09
CA ALA A 13 -3.90 4.72 -10.63
C ALA A 13 -2.52 5.20 -10.15
N MET A 14 -1.42 4.63 -10.67
CA MET A 14 -0.06 5.10 -10.36
C MET A 14 0.15 6.55 -10.79
N SER A 15 -0.36 6.91 -11.96
CA SER A 15 -0.30 8.27 -12.48
C SER A 15 -1.06 9.28 -11.62
N ALA A 16 -2.08 8.84 -10.89
CA ALA A 16 -2.89 9.68 -10.00
C ALA A 16 -2.29 9.87 -8.60
N PHE A 17 -1.26 9.10 -8.22
CA PHE A 17 -0.59 9.29 -6.93
C PHE A 17 0.04 10.68 -6.82
N PRO A 18 0.04 11.29 -5.62
CA PRO A 18 0.82 12.49 -5.35
C PRO A 18 2.31 12.29 -5.67
N PRO A 19 3.05 13.37 -6.01
CA PRO A 19 4.44 13.28 -6.44
C PRO A 19 5.36 12.45 -5.53
N ASP A 20 5.24 12.61 -4.21
CA ASP A 20 6.07 11.88 -3.24
C ASP A 20 5.74 10.40 -3.20
N ALA A 21 4.45 10.04 -3.20
CA ALA A 21 4.00 8.65 -3.23
C ALA A 21 4.40 7.96 -4.54
N LYS A 22 4.31 8.69 -5.67
CA LYS A 22 4.72 8.20 -7.00
C LYS A 22 6.23 7.98 -7.09
N ARG A 23 7.03 8.90 -6.55
CA ARG A 23 8.50 8.78 -6.50
C ARG A 23 8.90 7.57 -5.68
N GLU A 24 8.32 7.42 -4.48
CA GLU A 24 8.60 6.29 -3.60
C GLU A 24 8.17 4.97 -4.26
N ALA A 25 6.96 4.92 -4.83
CA ALA A 25 6.50 3.74 -5.55
C ALA A 25 7.43 3.33 -6.69
N GLY A 26 7.90 4.32 -7.47
CA GLY A 26 8.85 4.10 -8.56
C GLY A 26 10.18 3.53 -8.07
N TYR A 27 10.72 4.07 -6.97
CA TYR A 27 11.96 3.58 -6.37
C TYR A 27 11.83 2.15 -5.85
N GLN A 28 10.73 1.85 -5.15
CA GLN A 28 10.47 0.51 -4.63
C GLN A 28 10.23 -0.51 -5.76
N LEU A 29 9.51 -0.14 -6.81
CA LEU A 29 9.34 -1.00 -7.99
C LEU A 29 10.67 -1.21 -8.72
N TRP A 30 11.52 -0.19 -8.81
CA TRP A 30 12.86 -0.32 -9.39
C TRP A 30 13.70 -1.36 -8.63
N ALA A 31 13.67 -1.36 -7.30
CA ALA A 31 14.36 -2.39 -6.51
C ALA A 31 13.90 -3.81 -6.87
N VAL A 32 12.58 -4.00 -7.04
CA VAL A 32 12.00 -5.28 -7.49
C VAL A 32 12.46 -5.65 -8.90
N GLN A 33 12.56 -4.68 -9.83
CA GLN A 33 13.09 -4.92 -11.17
C GLN A 33 14.55 -5.39 -11.17
N GLN A 34 15.34 -5.00 -10.16
CA GLN A 34 16.71 -5.49 -9.97
C GLN A 34 16.79 -6.85 -9.25
N GLY A 35 15.66 -7.44 -8.89
CA GLY A 35 15.60 -8.70 -8.14
C GLY A 35 15.77 -8.52 -6.62
N GLY A 36 15.77 -7.28 -6.13
CA GLY A 36 15.73 -6.97 -4.71
C GLY A 36 14.31 -6.95 -4.16
N ASP A 37 14.21 -6.73 -2.85
CA ASP A 37 12.96 -6.53 -2.15
C ASP A 37 12.74 -5.03 -1.86
N PRO A 38 11.47 -4.57 -1.82
CA PRO A 38 11.15 -3.23 -1.31
C PRO A 38 11.58 -3.06 0.15
N SER A 39 11.67 -1.81 0.61
CA SER A 39 11.96 -1.49 2.01
C SER A 39 10.84 -1.89 2.98
N ASP A 40 9.58 -1.66 2.59
CA ASP A 40 8.39 -2.06 3.35
C ASP A 40 7.41 -2.82 2.45
N TRP A 41 7.34 -4.13 2.65
CA TRP A 41 6.42 -5.00 1.92
C TRP A 41 5.91 -6.16 2.77
N LYS A 42 4.86 -6.82 2.30
CA LYS A 42 4.39 -8.11 2.86
C LYS A 42 3.92 -9.07 1.78
N PRO A 43 4.05 -10.39 1.99
CA PRO A 43 3.39 -11.38 1.13
C PRO A 43 1.86 -11.32 1.30
N MET A 44 1.14 -11.54 0.21
CA MET A 44 -0.33 -11.66 0.19
C MET A 44 -0.74 -13.09 -0.19
N SER A 45 -0.37 -14.06 0.64
CA SER A 45 -0.60 -15.49 0.37
C SER A 45 -2.08 -15.86 0.15
N GLY A 46 -3.01 -15.11 0.76
CA GLY A 46 -4.45 -15.29 0.55
C GLY A 46 -4.99 -14.82 -0.80
N ILE A 47 -4.23 -14.01 -1.56
CA ILE A 47 -4.60 -13.58 -2.92
C ILE A 47 -4.07 -14.57 -3.95
N GLY A 48 -2.85 -15.05 -3.76
CA GLY A 48 -2.21 -16.01 -4.65
C GLY A 48 -0.72 -16.15 -4.43
N ALA A 49 -0.14 -17.23 -4.97
CA ALA A 49 1.28 -17.50 -4.88
C ALA A 49 2.10 -16.39 -5.57
N GLY A 50 3.08 -15.84 -4.85
CA GLY A 50 3.99 -14.82 -5.34
C GLY A 50 3.44 -13.40 -5.36
N VAL A 51 2.21 -13.17 -4.87
CA VAL A 51 1.62 -11.84 -4.71
C VAL A 51 2.21 -11.17 -3.48
N ARG A 52 2.65 -9.91 -3.65
CA ARG A 52 3.26 -9.08 -2.62
C ARG A 52 2.64 -7.69 -2.65
N GLU A 53 2.64 -7.02 -1.50
CA GLU A 53 2.17 -5.64 -1.35
C GLU A 53 3.35 -4.77 -0.89
N ILE A 54 3.68 -3.72 -1.64
CA ILE A 54 4.54 -2.61 -1.20
C ILE A 54 3.69 -1.64 -0.39
N ARG A 55 4.15 -1.23 0.79
CA ARG A 55 3.49 -0.24 1.63
C ARG A 55 4.30 1.04 1.63
N ILE A 56 3.67 2.12 1.19
CA ILE A 56 4.28 3.44 1.05
C ILE A 56 3.59 4.36 2.04
N ARG A 57 4.37 5.04 2.88
CA ARG A 57 3.85 6.01 3.85
C ARG A 57 4.40 7.38 3.51
N THR A 58 3.51 8.30 3.18
CA THR A 58 3.78 9.74 3.09
C THR A 58 2.83 10.44 4.06
N GLU A 59 2.23 11.57 3.69
CA GLU A 59 1.08 12.16 4.38
C GLU A 59 -0.14 11.20 4.42
N SER A 60 -0.23 10.27 3.45
CA SER A 60 -1.24 9.21 3.41
C SER A 60 -0.59 7.85 3.19
N ALA A 61 -1.37 6.78 3.33
CA ALA A 61 -0.89 5.43 3.07
C ALA A 61 -1.24 4.98 1.65
N TYR A 62 -0.24 4.51 0.92
CA TYR A 62 -0.40 3.99 -0.44
C TYR A 62 0.10 2.56 -0.50
N ARG A 63 -0.55 1.74 -1.32
CA ARG A 63 -0.21 0.33 -1.48
C ARG A 63 -0.10 -0.02 -2.95
N VAL A 64 0.92 -0.79 -3.29
CA VAL A 64 1.13 -1.33 -4.65
C VAL A 64 1.16 -2.85 -4.57
N VAL A 65 0.19 -3.51 -5.19
CA VAL A 65 0.11 -4.97 -5.26
C VAL A 65 0.77 -5.45 -6.54
N TYR A 66 1.72 -6.38 -6.41
CA TYR A 66 2.50 -6.90 -7.52
C TYR A 66 2.78 -8.40 -7.40
N VAL A 67 3.18 -9.02 -8.52
CA VAL A 67 3.63 -10.41 -8.58
C VAL A 67 5.09 -10.44 -9.04
N ALA A 68 5.96 -11.07 -8.24
CA ALA A 68 7.40 -11.16 -8.52
C ALA A 68 7.94 -12.60 -8.66
N LYS A 69 7.06 -13.59 -8.80
CA LYS A 69 7.46 -15.01 -8.96
C LYS A 69 8.02 -15.35 -10.34
N PHE A 70 7.76 -14.53 -11.34
CA PHE A 70 8.17 -14.80 -12.72
C PHE A 70 9.52 -14.15 -13.00
N GLU A 71 10.37 -14.83 -13.76
CA GLU A 71 11.70 -14.31 -14.12
C GLU A 71 11.63 -13.15 -15.13
N GLU A 72 10.63 -13.19 -15.99
CA GLU A 72 10.47 -12.30 -17.14
C GLU A 72 9.93 -10.91 -16.81
N ALA A 73 9.04 -10.77 -15.82
CA ALA A 73 8.42 -9.48 -15.50
C ALA A 73 7.91 -9.36 -14.05
N VAL A 74 7.73 -8.10 -13.63
CA VAL A 74 6.99 -7.70 -12.43
C VAL A 74 5.60 -7.25 -12.86
N TYR A 75 4.57 -7.96 -12.43
CA TYR A 75 3.18 -7.64 -12.80
C TYR A 75 2.55 -6.78 -11.72
N VAL A 76 2.16 -5.54 -12.04
CA VAL A 76 1.50 -4.63 -11.09
C VAL A 76 -0.01 -4.68 -11.34
N ALA A 77 -0.77 -5.07 -10.32
CA ALA A 77 -2.20 -5.40 -10.47
C ALA A 77 -3.16 -4.36 -9.91
N ARG A 78 -2.84 -3.78 -8.75
CA ARG A 78 -3.74 -2.85 -8.05
C ARG A 78 -2.94 -1.86 -7.23
N LEU A 79 -3.43 -0.63 -7.19
CA LEU A 79 -2.97 0.41 -6.28
C LEU A 79 -4.14 0.87 -5.41
N HIS A 80 -3.86 1.16 -4.14
CA HIS A 80 -4.86 1.64 -3.20
C HIS A 80 -4.28 2.80 -2.40
N GLN A 81 -5.05 3.88 -2.26
CA GLN A 81 -4.79 4.96 -1.32
C GLN A 81 -5.72 4.75 -0.13
N GLU A 82 -5.15 4.71 1.06
CA GLU A 82 -5.89 4.73 2.31
C GLU A 82 -5.65 6.12 2.89
N ASP A 83 -6.71 6.94 2.92
CA ASP A 83 -6.66 8.21 3.62
C ASP A 83 -6.43 7.90 5.09
N THR A 84 -5.37 8.48 5.65
CA THR A 84 -5.02 8.40 7.06
C THR A 84 -6.06 9.17 7.87
N ALA A 85 -7.28 8.63 7.95
CA ALA A 85 -8.23 9.04 8.97
C ALA A 85 -7.65 8.62 10.32
N HIS A 86 -7.45 9.64 11.16
CA HIS A 86 -7.16 9.60 12.59
C HIS A 86 -7.34 8.22 13.24
N VAL A 87 -6.30 7.70 13.87
CA VAL A 87 -6.43 6.58 14.80
C VAL A 87 -7.13 7.09 16.06
N GLU A 88 -8.46 7.24 16.02
CA GLU A 88 -9.26 7.22 17.22
C GLU A 88 -9.71 5.78 17.52
N GLY A 89 -9.31 5.29 18.69
CA GLY A 89 -10.11 4.32 19.43
C GLY A 89 -9.82 2.83 19.17
N ARG A 90 -8.64 2.35 19.56
CA ARG A 90 -8.49 0.98 20.10
C ARG A 90 -7.58 0.93 21.33
N TYR A 91 -7.97 1.63 22.39
CA TYR A 91 -7.73 1.09 23.74
C TYR A 91 -8.85 0.10 24.04
N ARG A 92 -8.63 -1.19 23.74
CA ARG A 92 -9.41 -2.29 24.33
C ARG A 92 -8.53 -3.02 25.34
N SER A 93 -8.54 -2.50 26.56
CA SER A 93 -8.53 -3.30 27.80
C SER A 93 -8.60 -2.35 29.02
N GLY A 94 -9.81 -2.18 29.57
CA GLY A 94 -9.96 -1.86 31.01
C GLY A 94 -10.35 -0.44 31.45
N GLY A 95 -10.83 0.46 30.58
CA GLY A 95 -11.34 1.77 31.00
C GLY A 95 -12.78 1.99 30.56
N ALA A 96 -13.69 2.28 31.50
CA ALA A 96 -15.09 2.60 31.18
C ALA A 96 -15.17 3.88 30.32
N PRO A 97 -16.10 3.95 29.34
CA PRO A 97 -16.28 5.15 28.55
C PRO A 97 -16.81 6.29 29.42
N LEU A 98 -16.25 7.50 29.25
CA LEU A 98 -16.74 8.71 29.91
C LEU A 98 -18.17 9.02 29.43
N PRO A 99 -19.09 9.43 30.33
CA PRO A 99 -20.42 9.83 29.91
C PRO A 99 -20.33 11.06 29.01
N ARG A 100 -21.10 11.03 27.91
CA ARG A 100 -21.34 12.22 27.10
C ARG A 100 -21.94 13.29 28.01
N SER A 101 -21.28 14.43 28.12
CA SER A 101 -21.87 15.63 28.69
C SER A 101 -23.21 15.85 27.99
N ALA A 102 -24.25 15.88 28.81
CA ALA A 102 -25.62 16.13 28.40
C ALA A 102 -25.68 17.40 27.55
N GLY A 103 -26.43 17.36 26.45
CA GLY A 103 -26.98 18.59 25.92
C GLY A 103 -27.80 19.26 27.02
N ASN A 104 -27.56 20.54 27.21
CA ASN A 104 -28.54 21.42 27.80
C ASN A 104 -28.45 22.78 27.14
N ASP A 105 -29.65 23.23 26.75
CA ASP A 105 -30.08 24.51 26.16
C ASP A 105 -29.93 24.72 24.65
#